data_AF-A0A1Q2TV72-F1
#
_entry.id   AF-A0A1Q2TV72-F1
#
_cell.length_a   1.000
_cell.length_b   1.000
_cell.length_c   1.000
_cell.angle_alpha   90.00
_cell.angle_beta   90.00
_cell.angle_gamma   90.00
#
_symmetry.space_group_name_H-M   'P 1'
#
loop_
_entity.id
_entity.type
_entity.pdbx_description
1 polymer ?
#
loop_
_entity_poly.entity_id
_entity_poly.type
_entity_poly.pdbx_seq_one_letter_code
_entity_poly.pdbx_strand_id
1 'polypeptide(L)'
;MTLENLEIVFNFTNIFVLPFWGLMVLAPRWQVTQKVMDSLVPFAVLAVVYIALFALSLDPDQAAIWSNPTLGDLAALFSLPPVMATGWTHFLVMDLFVGRWIYQQGLERNIFTRHSLALCLFAGPAGLLCHLMTTWGTVAWQRQQQTQGEGS
;
A
#
# COMPACT_ATOMS: atom_id res chain seq x y z
N MET A 1 16.86 -11.41 17.17
CA MET A 1 15.52 -10.89 17.55
C MET A 1 14.74 -12.06 18.15
N THR A 2 14.09 -11.89 19.31
CA THR A 2 13.22 -12.94 19.88
C THR A 2 11.89 -12.98 19.12
N LEU A 3 11.20 -14.12 19.11
CA LEU A 3 9.87 -14.24 18.48
C LEU A 3 8.87 -13.26 19.09
N GLU A 4 8.91 -13.04 20.40
CA GLU A 4 8.07 -12.06 21.10
C GLU A 4 8.27 -10.64 20.55
N ASN A 5 9.52 -10.20 20.37
CA ASN A 5 9.80 -8.88 19.81
C ASN A 5 9.34 -8.76 18.35
N LEU A 6 9.43 -9.86 17.58
CA LEU A 6 8.97 -9.90 16.20
C LEU A 6 7.45 -9.73 16.11
N GLU A 7 6.70 -10.43 16.97
CA GLU A 7 5.24 -10.32 17.07
C GLU A 7 4.82 -8.89 17.46
N ILE A 8 5.55 -8.23 18.35
CA ILE A 8 5.29 -6.83 18.70
C ILE A 8 5.44 -5.92 17.47
N VAL A 9 6.53 -6.07 16.71
CA VAL A 9 6.76 -5.26 15.49
C VAL A 9 5.71 -5.57 14.43
N PHE A 10 5.36 -6.84 14.23
CA PHE A 10 4.32 -7.27 13.30
C PHE A 10 2.95 -6.69 13.65
N ASN A 11 2.55 -6.76 14.92
CA ASN A 11 1.29 -6.16 15.36
C ASN A 11 1.31 -4.64 15.26
N PHE A 12 2.45 -4.02 15.57
CA PHE A 12 2.64 -2.59 15.41
C PHE A 12 2.43 -2.14 13.96
N THR A 13 3.06 -2.79 12.97
CA THR A 13 2.91 -2.39 11.56
C THR A 13 1.47 -2.55 11.07
N ASN A 14 0.78 -3.62 11.45
CA ASN A 14 -0.63 -3.84 11.12
C ASN A 14 -1.55 -2.76 11.73
N ILE A 15 -1.38 -2.46 13.03
CA ILE A 15 -2.21 -1.44 13.70
C ILE A 15 -1.87 -0.04 13.18
N PHE A 16 -0.59 0.24 12.91
CA PHE A 16 -0.12 1.54 12.47
C PHE A 16 -0.75 1.99 11.14
N VAL A 17 -0.98 1.08 10.19
CA VAL A 17 -1.57 1.45 8.89
C VAL A 17 -3.06 1.79 8.99
N LEU A 18 -3.81 1.20 9.93
CA LEU A 18 -5.28 1.26 9.97
C LEU A 18 -5.84 2.68 10.15
N PRO A 19 -5.29 3.56 11.03
CA PRO A 19 -5.74 4.94 11.13
C PRO A 19 -5.66 5.69 9.80
N PHE A 20 -4.60 5.48 9.01
CA PHE A 20 -4.44 6.18 7.73
C PHE A 20 -5.49 5.73 6.71
N TRP A 21 -5.78 4.42 6.64
CA TRP A 21 -6.88 3.89 5.84
C TRP A 21 -8.23 4.43 6.30
N GLY A 22 -8.48 4.45 7.61
CA GLY A 22 -9.70 5.02 8.19
C GLY A 22 -9.89 6.49 7.82
N LEU A 23 -8.83 7.29 7.89
CA LEU A 23 -8.85 8.70 7.48
C LEU A 23 -9.17 8.85 5.98
N MET A 24 -8.51 8.09 5.11
CA MET A 24 -8.74 8.16 3.66
C MET A 24 -10.15 7.72 3.25
N VAL A 25 -10.70 6.68 3.88
CA VAL A 25 -12.03 6.13 3.51
C VAL A 25 -13.17 6.95 4.12
N LEU A 26 -13.11 7.23 5.43
CA LEU A 26 -14.20 7.86 6.16
C LEU A 26 -14.22 9.38 5.98
N ALA A 27 -13.04 10.01 6.05
CA ALA A 27 -12.90 11.46 6.08
C ALA A 27 -11.93 12.00 4.99
N PRO A 28 -12.17 11.70 3.69
CA PRO A 28 -11.23 12.02 2.62
C PRO A 28 -10.98 13.52 2.42
N ARG A 29 -11.97 14.38 2.73
CA ARG A 29 -11.85 15.84 2.55
C ARG A 29 -11.46 16.58 3.83
N TRP A 30 -11.21 15.87 4.93
CA TRP A 30 -10.81 16.51 6.18
C TRP A 30 -9.39 17.07 6.07
N GLN A 31 -9.17 18.29 6.57
CA GLN A 31 -7.87 18.98 6.48
C GLN A 31 -6.75 18.18 7.14
N VAL A 32 -7.06 17.44 8.21
CA VAL A 32 -6.09 16.55 8.88
C VAL A 32 -5.72 15.39 7.96
N THR A 33 -6.70 14.72 7.35
CA THR A 33 -6.45 13.62 6.39
C THR A 33 -5.52 14.08 5.27
N GLN A 34 -5.82 15.23 4.65
CA GLN A 34 -5.00 15.80 3.58
C GLN A 34 -3.58 16.07 4.06
N LYS A 35 -3.41 16.77 5.19
CA LYS A 35 -2.08 17.09 5.75
C LYS A 35 -1.26 15.84 6.10
N VAL A 36 -1.91 14.82 6.66
CA VAL A 36 -1.24 13.56 7.04
C VAL A 36 -0.85 12.77 5.78
N MET A 37 -1.73 12.69 4.78
CA MET A 37 -1.47 12.00 3.52
C MET A 37 -0.55 12.77 2.58
N ASP A 38 -0.41 14.08 2.70
CA ASP A 38 0.60 14.83 1.96
C ASP A 38 2.01 14.60 2.52
N SER A 39 2.12 14.24 3.79
CA SER A 39 3.38 13.93 4.45
C SER A 39 3.95 12.56 4.03
N LEU A 40 5.27 12.51 3.87
CA LEU A 40 6.01 11.26 3.65
C LEU A 40 6.36 10.52 4.95
N VAL A 41 6.09 11.13 6.11
CA VAL A 41 6.51 10.60 7.42
C VAL A 41 5.95 9.20 7.71
N PRO A 42 4.65 8.90 7.51
CA PRO A 42 4.13 7.55 7.77
C PRO A 42 4.84 6.46 6.97
N PHE A 43 5.16 6.77 5.71
CA PHE A 43 5.85 5.86 4.79
C PHE A 43 7.32 5.69 5.17
N ALA A 44 7.99 6.77 5.57
CA ALA A 44 9.37 6.72 6.04
C ALA A 44 9.50 5.87 7.31
N VAL A 45 8.57 5.99 8.26
CA VAL A 45 8.54 5.15 9.47
C VAL A 45 8.41 3.67 9.10
N LEU A 46 7.45 3.32 8.25
CA LEU A 46 7.27 1.93 7.80
C LEU A 46 8.47 1.42 7.01
N ALA A 47 9.09 2.25 6.17
CA ALA A 47 10.28 1.90 5.40
C ALA A 47 11.49 1.63 6.31
N VAL A 48 11.68 2.44 7.36
CA VAL A 48 12.73 2.20 8.37
C VAL A 48 12.49 0.88 9.10
N VAL A 49 11.25 0.60 9.50
CA VAL A 49 10.89 -0.69 10.12
C VAL A 49 11.17 -1.86 9.17
N TYR A 50 10.77 -1.73 7.90
CA TYR A 50 11.06 -2.73 6.87
C TYR A 50 12.57 -2.96 6.71
N ILE A 51 13.38 -1.90 6.58
CA ILE A 51 14.84 -2.03 6.41
C ILE A 51 15.46 -2.71 7.64
N ALA A 52 15.00 -2.38 8.84
CA ALA A 52 15.47 -3.02 10.06
C ALA A 52 15.11 -4.51 10.10
N LEU A 53 13.87 -4.87 9.79
CA LEU A 53 13.43 -6.27 9.70
C LEU A 53 14.18 -7.03 8.62
N PHE A 54 14.35 -6.43 7.44
CA PHE A 54 15.09 -7.00 6.33
C PHE A 54 16.52 -7.33 6.73
N ALA A 55 17.25 -6.35 7.28
CA ALA A 55 18.63 -6.53 7.74
C ALA A 55 18.75 -7.62 8.81
N LEU A 56 17.76 -7.75 9.69
CA LEU A 56 17.74 -8.79 10.74
C LEU A 56 17.28 -10.16 10.25
N SER A 57 16.57 -10.22 9.13
CA SER A 57 16.10 -11.45 8.49
C SER A 57 17.12 -12.05 7.52
N LEU A 58 18.17 -11.29 7.17
CA LEU A 58 19.25 -11.77 6.31
C LEU A 58 20.11 -12.79 7.06
N ASP A 59 19.97 -14.05 6.65
CA ASP A 59 20.85 -15.13 7.05
C ASP A 59 21.92 -15.35 5.96
N PRO A 60 23.23 -15.24 6.26
CA PRO A 60 24.30 -15.50 5.31
C PRO A 60 24.21 -16.86 4.64
N ASP A 61 23.71 -17.88 5.34
CA ASP A 61 23.57 -19.23 4.82
C ASP A 61 22.45 -19.32 3.77
N GLN A 62 21.50 -18.39 3.82
CA GLN A 62 20.39 -18.28 2.87
C GLN A 62 20.67 -17.26 1.75
N ALA A 63 21.78 -16.52 1.81
CA ALA A 63 22.14 -15.50 0.81
C ALA A 63 22.23 -16.05 -0.62
N ALA A 64 22.68 -17.31 -0.76
CA ALA A 64 22.76 -17.99 -2.05
C ALA A 64 21.38 -18.23 -2.68
N ILE A 65 20.35 -18.50 -1.87
CA ILE A 65 18.97 -18.73 -2.35
C ILE A 65 18.41 -17.46 -2.99
N TRP A 66 18.71 -16.28 -2.44
CA TRP A 66 18.25 -15.00 -2.97
C TRP A 66 18.80 -14.68 -4.38
N SER A 67 19.88 -15.33 -4.80
CA SER A 67 20.50 -15.08 -6.12
C SER A 67 19.80 -15.78 -7.29
N ASN A 68 19.18 -16.94 -7.06
CA ASN A 68 18.38 -17.66 -8.05
C ASN A 68 17.25 -18.47 -7.37
N PRO A 69 16.26 -17.78 -6.78
CA PRO A 69 15.27 -18.44 -5.96
C PRO A 69 14.29 -19.26 -6.82
N THR A 70 14.09 -20.53 -6.49
CA THR A 70 12.95 -21.30 -7.03
C THR A 70 11.69 -21.04 -6.19
N LEU A 71 10.52 -21.40 -6.73
CA LEU A 71 9.25 -21.26 -5.99
C LEU A 71 9.23 -22.09 -4.69
N GLY A 72 9.87 -23.27 -4.70
CA GLY A 72 10.01 -24.08 -3.50
C GLY A 72 10.90 -23.43 -2.45
N ASP A 73 12.01 -22.82 -2.88
CA ASP A 73 12.93 -22.14 -1.97
C ASP A 73 12.29 -20.89 -1.36
N LEU A 74 11.54 -20.12 -2.15
CA LEU A 74 10.77 -18.98 -1.63
C LEU A 74 9.75 -19.45 -0.61
N ALA A 75 8.98 -20.51 -0.89
CA ALA A 75 8.01 -21.03 0.06
C ALA A 75 8.67 -21.46 1.38
N ALA A 76 9.85 -22.09 1.32
CA ALA A 76 10.63 -22.45 2.50
C ALA A 76 11.13 -21.20 3.25
N LEU A 77 11.65 -20.19 2.56
CA LEU A 77 12.09 -18.94 3.19
C LEU A 77 10.93 -18.18 3.86
N PHE A 78 9.78 -18.08 3.19
CA PHE A 78 8.60 -17.44 3.75
C PHE A 78 7.97 -18.25 4.91
N SER A 79 8.34 -19.51 5.11
CA SER A 79 7.94 -20.25 6.31
C SER A 79 8.67 -19.76 7.58
N LEU A 80 9.79 -19.04 7.43
CA LEU A 80 10.53 -18.47 8.54
C LEU A 80 9.83 -17.19 9.04
N PRO A 81 9.47 -17.10 10.33
CA PRO A 81 8.75 -15.95 10.87
C PRO A 81 9.42 -14.59 10.58
N PRO A 82 10.75 -14.42 10.72
CA PRO A 82 11.40 -13.14 10.43
C PRO A 82 11.26 -12.72 8.96
N VAL A 83 11.38 -13.66 8.02
CA VAL A 83 11.25 -13.40 6.59
C VAL A 83 9.80 -13.08 6.23
N MET A 84 8.85 -13.81 6.80
CA MET A 84 7.42 -13.54 6.65
C MET A 84 7.05 -12.14 7.15
N ALA A 85 7.51 -11.74 8.34
CA ALA A 85 7.24 -10.42 8.90
C ALA A 85 7.85 -9.30 8.05
N THR A 86 9.07 -9.50 7.53
CA THR A 86 9.71 -8.58 6.57
C THR A 86 8.88 -8.44 5.31
N GLY A 87 8.48 -9.54 4.69
CA GLY A 87 7.65 -9.55 3.47
C GLY A 87 6.27 -8.94 3.68
N TRP A 88 5.64 -9.22 4.82
CA TRP A 88 4.35 -8.62 5.19
C TRP A 88 4.48 -7.10 5.36
N THR A 89 5.51 -6.65 6.06
CA THR A 89 5.78 -5.21 6.22
C THR A 89 6.04 -4.54 4.87
N HIS A 90 6.73 -5.21 3.95
CA HIS A 90 6.91 -4.74 2.58
C HIS A 90 5.56 -4.48 1.89
N PHE A 91 4.63 -5.44 1.97
CA PHE A 91 3.28 -5.27 1.41
C PHE A 91 2.54 -4.11 2.06
N LEU A 92 2.57 -3.98 3.39
CA LEU A 92 1.91 -2.87 4.09
C LEU A 92 2.43 -1.49 3.65
N VAL A 93 3.75 -1.35 3.46
CA VAL A 93 4.35 -0.09 3.00
C VAL A 93 3.88 0.24 1.58
N MET A 94 3.93 -0.75 0.69
CA MET A 94 3.58 -0.57 -0.73
C MET A 94 2.08 -0.33 -0.91
N ASP A 95 1.23 -1.07 -0.21
CA ASP A 95 -0.23 -0.93 -0.27
C ASP A 95 -0.68 0.42 0.28
N LEU A 96 -0.10 0.88 1.41
CA LEU A 96 -0.41 2.21 1.91
C LEU A 96 0.03 3.30 0.93
N PHE A 97 1.19 3.13 0.28
CA PHE A 97 1.69 4.09 -0.70
C PHE A 97 0.79 4.17 -1.94
N VAL A 98 0.37 3.02 -2.46
CA VAL A 98 -0.61 2.94 -3.55
C VAL A 98 -1.95 3.51 -3.12
N GLY A 99 -2.42 3.20 -1.91
CA GLY A 99 -3.63 3.76 -1.32
C GLY A 99 -3.59 5.30 -1.26
N ARG A 100 -2.49 5.87 -0.79
CA ARG A 100 -2.26 7.32 -0.81
C ARG A 100 -2.35 7.89 -2.22
N TRP A 101 -1.71 7.25 -3.19
CA TRP A 101 -1.73 7.71 -4.58
C TRP A 101 -3.16 7.70 -5.16
N ILE A 102 -3.91 6.61 -4.94
CA ILE A 102 -5.34 6.51 -5.30
C ILE A 102 -6.14 7.63 -4.63
N TYR A 103 -5.91 7.88 -3.34
CA TYR A 103 -6.57 8.93 -2.58
C TYR A 103 -6.30 10.32 -3.17
N GLN A 104 -5.03 10.68 -3.43
CA GLN A 104 -4.65 11.98 -3.99
C GLN A 104 -5.23 12.17 -5.39
N GLN A 105 -5.13 11.16 -6.27
CA GLN A 105 -5.76 11.21 -7.59
C GLN A 105 -7.29 11.37 -7.52
N GLY A 106 -7.94 10.68 -6.57
CA GLY A 106 -9.36 10.85 -6.32
C GLY A 106 -9.75 12.26 -5.91
N LEU A 107 -8.94 12.89 -5.05
CA LEU A 107 -9.17 14.24 -4.56
C LEU A 107 -8.97 15.28 -5.67
N GLU A 108 -7.89 15.18 -6.44
CA GLU A 108 -7.57 16.08 -7.55
C GLU A 108 -8.62 16.03 -8.66
N ARG A 109 -9.06 14.82 -9.03
CA ARG A 109 -9.98 14.61 -10.16
C ARG A 109 -11.46 14.53 -9.75
N ASN A 110 -11.77 14.70 -8.46
CA ASN A 110 -13.10 14.50 -7.88
C ASN A 110 -13.72 13.13 -8.22
N ILE A 111 -12.90 12.07 -8.21
CA ILE A 111 -13.33 10.69 -8.46
C ILE A 111 -13.64 10.03 -7.12
N PHE A 112 -14.72 9.26 -7.07
CA PHE A 112 -15.03 8.45 -5.90
C PHE A 112 -13.99 7.33 -5.74
N THR A 113 -13.30 7.25 -4.60
CA THR A 113 -12.17 6.31 -4.40
C THR A 113 -12.36 5.34 -3.25
N ARG A 114 -13.46 5.42 -2.49
CA ARG A 114 -13.68 4.58 -1.30
C ARG A 114 -13.67 3.09 -1.62
N HIS A 115 -14.27 2.69 -2.75
CA HIS A 115 -14.30 1.30 -3.20
C HIS A 115 -12.91 0.81 -3.60
N SER A 116 -12.14 1.63 -4.32
CA SER A 116 -10.76 1.30 -4.70
C SER A 116 -9.84 1.23 -3.49
N LEU A 117 -9.99 2.11 -2.52
CA LEU A 117 -9.22 2.12 -1.27
C LEU A 117 -9.54 0.90 -0.41
N ALA A 118 -10.82 0.54 -0.25
CA ALA A 118 -11.22 -0.66 0.47
C ALA A 118 -10.64 -1.92 -0.18
N LEU A 119 -10.66 -2.01 -1.51
CA LEU A 119 -10.03 -3.12 -2.23
C LEU A 119 -8.51 -3.12 -2.09
N CYS A 120 -7.88 -1.94 -2.12
CA CYS A 120 -6.43 -1.79 -2.00
C CYS A 120 -5.92 -2.22 -0.62
N LEU A 121 -6.71 -1.99 0.45
CA LEU A 121 -6.39 -2.46 1.80
C LEU A 121 -6.27 -3.99 1.90
N PHE A 122 -7.13 -4.74 1.21
CA PHE A 122 -7.11 -6.21 1.24
C PHE A 122 -6.25 -6.83 0.14
N ALA A 123 -6.17 -6.15 -1.00
CA ALA A 123 -5.45 -6.58 -2.18
C ALA A 123 -4.99 -5.35 -2.98
N GLY A 124 -3.82 -4.82 -2.65
CA GLY A 124 -3.22 -3.64 -3.28
C GLY A 124 -3.39 -3.58 -4.80
N PRO A 125 -2.99 -4.63 -5.55
CA PRO A 125 -3.13 -4.68 -7.01
C PRO A 125 -4.57 -4.63 -7.52
N ALA A 126 -5.51 -5.28 -6.81
CA ALA A 126 -6.92 -5.28 -7.18
C ALA A 126 -7.54 -3.89 -6.98
N GLY A 127 -7.19 -3.21 -5.89
CA GLY A 127 -7.60 -1.83 -5.64
C GLY A 127 -7.06 -0.85 -6.68
N LEU A 128 -5.79 -1.00 -7.07
CA LEU A 128 -5.17 -0.22 -8.14
C LEU A 128 -5.91 -0.39 -9.47
N LEU A 129 -6.16 -1.64 -9.88
CA LEU A 129 -6.88 -1.92 -11.12
C LEU A 129 -8.30 -1.32 -11.10
N CYS A 130 -9.00 -1.46 -9.98
CA CYS A 130 -10.32 -0.88 -9.77
C CYS A 130 -10.31 0.66 -9.92
N HIS A 131 -9.30 1.32 -9.34
CA HIS A 131 -9.14 2.78 -9.49
C HIS A 131 -8.89 3.16 -10.94
N LEU A 132 -7.99 2.47 -11.64
CA LEU A 132 -7.68 2.74 -13.05
C LEU A 132 -8.92 2.61 -13.94
N MET A 133 -9.74 1.58 -13.73
CA MET A 133 -11.01 1.40 -14.45
C MET A 133 -11.99 2.56 -14.18
N THR A 134 -12.10 2.98 -12.91
CA THR A 134 -12.97 4.09 -12.51
C THR A 134 -12.51 5.41 -13.13
N THR A 135 -11.21 5.68 -13.10
CA THR A 135 -10.59 6.87 -13.67
C THR A 135 -10.72 6.91 -15.19
N TRP A 136 -10.53 5.77 -15.86
CA TRP A 136 -10.72 5.69 -17.31
C TRP A 136 -12.18 5.99 -17.71
N GLY A 137 -13.15 5.39 -17.03
CA GLY A 137 -14.58 5.62 -17.31
C GLY A 137 -15.00 7.07 -17.10
N THR A 138 -14.57 7.69 -15.99
CA THR A 138 -14.89 9.09 -15.67
C THR A 138 -14.27 10.08 -16.65
N VAL A 139 -13.00 9.89 -17.02
CA VAL A 139 -12.31 10.77 -17.98
C VAL A 139 -12.89 10.61 -19.40
N ALA A 140 -13.20 9.39 -19.83
CA ALA A 140 -13.82 9.15 -21.13
C ALA A 140 -15.17 9.85 -21.27
N TRP A 141 -15.98 9.80 -20.21
CA TRP A 141 -17.28 10.48 -20.19
C TRP A 141 -17.15 12.01 -20.23
N GLN A 142 -16.21 12.58 -19.47
CA GLN A 142 -15.96 14.03 -19.49
C GLN A 142 -15.51 14.54 -20.87
N ARG A 143 -14.65 13.79 -21.56
CA ARG A 143 -14.22 14.14 -22.92
C ARG A 143 -15.37 14.14 -23.92
N GLN A 144 -16.28 13.16 -23.83
CA GLN A 144 -17.45 13.09 -24.72
C GLN A 144 -18.37 14.32 -24.57
N GLN A 145 -18.55 14.81 -23.35
CA GLN A 145 -19.38 15.99 -23.09
C GLN A 145 -18.75 17.27 -23.68
N GLN A 146 -17.42 17.42 -23.60
CA GLN A 146 -16.71 18.56 -24.18
C GLN A 146 -16.84 18.58 -25.71
N THR A 147 -16.67 17.44 -26.37
CA THR A 147 -16.79 17.35 -27.84
C THR A 147 -18.21 17.61 -28.37
N GLN A 148 -19.26 17.38 -27.57
CA GLN A 148 -20.64 17.66 -27.98
C GLN A 148 -21.03 19.13 -27.78
N GLY A 149 -20.41 19.84 -26.84
CA GLY A 149 -20.68 21.26 -26.59
C GLY A 149 -19.99 22.24 -27.54
N GLU A 150 -18.91 21.83 -28.23
CA GLU A 150 -18.23 22.65 -29.24
C GLU A 150 -18.88 22.59 -30.63
N GLY A 151 -19.81 21.65 -30.85
CA GLY A 151 -20.50 21.44 -32.13
C GLY A 151 -21.94 21.97 -32.22
N SER A 152 -22.42 22.68 -31.19
CA SER A 152 -23.76 23.29 -31.08
C SER A 152 -23.69 24.80 -31.00
#